data_AF-A0A955L5W4-F1
#
_entry.id   AF-A0A955L5W4-F1
#
_cell.length_a   1.000
_cell.length_b   1.000
_cell.length_c   1.000
_cell.angle_alpha   90.00
_cell.angle_beta   90.00
_cell.angle_gamma   90.00
#
_symmetry.space_group_name_H-M   'P 1'
#
loop_
_entity.id
_entity.type
_entity.pdbx_description
1 polymer ?
#
loop_
_entity_poly.entity_id
_entity_poly.type
_entity_poly.pdbx_seq_one_letter_code
_entity_poly.pdbx_strand_id
1 'polypeptide(L)'
;MASKENDLVSSVIPYKNKMALIGYYLAVFSLIPFIGIPLAPSAIILGFLGYQANQNNPDNKGKGHALFAMITGGIMTFLHLAGLIWMFMLMTA
;
A
#
# COMPACT_ATOMS: atom_id res chain seq x y z
N MET A 1 -30.05 -14.36 -1.81
CA MET A 1 -29.27 -13.75 -0.70
C MET A 1 -27.76 -13.89 -0.90
N ALA A 2 -27.26 -15.01 -1.44
CA ALA A 2 -25.83 -15.26 -1.69
C ALA A 2 -25.07 -14.23 -2.55
N SER A 3 -25.71 -13.47 -3.45
CA SER A 3 -24.97 -12.48 -4.26
C SER A 3 -24.56 -11.25 -3.43
N LYS A 4 -25.37 -10.84 -2.45
CA LYS A 4 -25.12 -9.65 -1.63
C LYS A 4 -23.94 -9.84 -0.67
N GLU A 5 -23.78 -11.03 -0.09
CA GLU A 5 -22.62 -11.36 0.75
C GLU A 5 -21.31 -11.35 -0.03
N ASN A 6 -21.29 -11.96 -1.23
CA ASN A 6 -20.11 -11.96 -2.09
C ASN A 6 -19.69 -10.53 -2.50
N ASP A 7 -20.65 -9.63 -2.66
CA ASP A 7 -20.39 -8.22 -2.93
C ASP A 7 -19.79 -7.46 -1.73
N LEU A 8 -20.18 -7.81 -0.51
CA LEU A 8 -19.61 -7.25 0.71
C LEU A 8 -18.19 -7.76 0.94
N VAL A 9 -17.97 -9.07 0.83
CA VAL A 9 -16.65 -9.70 1.02
C VAL A 9 -15.62 -9.17 0.00
N SER A 10 -16.02 -9.03 -1.27
CA SER A 10 -15.14 -8.48 -2.32
C SER A 10 -14.83 -6.99 -2.15
N SER A 11 -15.63 -6.25 -1.37
CA SER A 11 -15.34 -4.86 -1.03
C SER A 11 -14.34 -4.74 0.12
N VAL A 12 -14.39 -5.67 1.09
CA VAL A 12 -13.47 -5.70 2.23
C VAL A 12 -12.13 -6.27 1.81
N ILE A 13 -12.11 -7.36 1.02
CA ILE A 13 -10.87 -7.98 0.56
C ILE A 13 -10.90 -8.03 -0.97
N PRO A 14 -10.20 -7.10 -1.65
CA PRO A 14 -10.28 -6.94 -3.09
C PRO A 14 -9.44 -7.99 -3.85
N TYR A 15 -9.87 -9.26 -3.83
CA TYR A 15 -9.13 -10.36 -4.49
C TYR A 15 -9.02 -10.21 -6.02
N LYS A 16 -9.98 -9.51 -6.64
CA LYS A 16 -9.96 -9.19 -8.08
C LYS A 16 -8.88 -8.16 -8.42
N ASN A 17 -8.55 -7.28 -7.48
CA ASN A 17 -7.54 -6.24 -7.63
C ASN A 17 -6.27 -6.60 -6.83
N LYS A 18 -5.53 -7.56 -7.38
CA LYS A 18 -4.29 -8.08 -6.76
C LYS A 18 -3.27 -6.98 -6.47
N MET A 19 -3.17 -5.97 -7.33
CA MET A 19 -2.24 -4.85 -7.13
C MET A 19 -2.59 -4.02 -5.90
N ALA A 20 -3.88 -3.69 -5.70
CA ALA A 20 -4.33 -2.98 -4.51
C ALA A 20 -4.10 -3.81 -3.23
N LEU A 21 -4.35 -5.12 -3.30
CA LEU A 21 -4.17 -6.02 -2.16
C LEU A 21 -2.68 -6.19 -1.79
N ILE A 22 -1.80 -6.43 -2.77
CA ILE A 22 -0.36 -6.54 -2.53
C ILE A 22 0.20 -5.19 -2.06
N GLY A 23 -0.20 -4.09 -2.68
CA GLY A 23 0.20 -2.75 -2.24
C GLY A 23 -0.17 -2.47 -0.79
N TYR A 24 -1.37 -2.89 -0.36
CA TYR A 24 -1.79 -2.79 1.04
C TYR A 24 -0.87 -3.60 1.97
N TYR A 25 -0.57 -4.86 1.64
CA TYR A 25 0.34 -5.66 2.44
C TYR A 25 1.74 -5.05 2.50
N LEU A 26 2.29 -4.57 1.38
CA LEU A 26 3.60 -3.92 1.38
C LEU A 26 3.61 -2.65 2.24
N ALA A 27 2.53 -1.86 2.23
CA ALA A 27 2.39 -0.71 3.11
C ALA A 27 2.36 -1.12 4.58
N VAL A 28 1.62 -2.17 4.94
CA VAL A 28 1.58 -2.70 6.32
C VAL A 28 2.97 -3.22 6.74
N PHE A 29 3.64 -4.02 5.92
CA PHE A 29 4.98 -4.52 6.24
C PHE A 29 6.04 -3.42 6.23
N SER A 30 5.81 -2.32 5.51
CA SER A 30 6.72 -1.18 5.55
C SER A 30 6.79 -0.49 6.90
N LEU A 31 5.81 -0.70 7.81
CA LEU A 31 5.90 -0.19 9.18
C LEU A 31 7.07 -0.77 9.97
N ILE A 32 7.65 -1.89 9.52
CA ILE A 32 8.82 -2.50 10.14
C ILE A 32 10.07 -1.70 9.73
N PRO A 33 10.80 -1.09 10.68
CA PRO A 33 12.00 -0.31 10.38
C PRO A 33 13.05 -1.14 9.62
N PHE A 34 13.83 -0.48 8.77
CA PHE A 34 14.88 -1.06 7.89
C PHE A 34 14.37 -2.00 6.79
N ILE A 35 13.53 -2.97 7.12
CA ILE A 35 12.88 -3.84 6.15
C ILE A 35 11.95 -3.01 5.25
N GLY A 36 11.27 -2.01 5.82
CA GLY A 36 10.31 -1.17 5.11
C GLY A 36 10.88 -0.24 4.04
N ILE A 37 12.20 -0.08 3.95
CA ILE A 37 12.85 0.85 3.01
C ILE A 37 12.51 0.53 1.54
N PRO A 38 12.71 -0.70 1.02
CA PRO A 38 12.28 -1.05 -0.33
C PRO A 38 10.76 -1.31 -0.46
N LEU A 39 10.09 -1.67 0.64
CA LEU A 39 8.65 -1.97 0.60
C LEU A 39 7.79 -0.72 0.47
N ALA A 40 8.15 0.38 1.12
CA ALA A 40 7.34 1.60 1.12
C ALA A 40 7.19 2.23 -0.29
N PRO A 41 8.25 2.38 -1.11
CA PRO A 41 8.12 2.83 -2.50
C PRO A 41 7.32 1.86 -3.36
N SER A 42 7.55 0.56 -3.17
CA SER A 42 6.85 -0.49 -3.90
C SER A 42 5.34 -0.48 -3.61
N ALA A 43 4.94 -0.18 -2.37
CA ALA A 43 3.56 -0.02 -1.96
C ALA A 43 2.86 1.16 -2.66
N ILE A 44 3.56 2.27 -2.88
CA ILE A 44 3.03 3.44 -3.61
C ILE A 44 2.74 3.07 -5.07
N ILE A 45 3.69 2.42 -5.74
CA ILE A 45 3.56 2.03 -7.16
C ILE A 45 2.38 1.05 -7.32
N LEU A 46 2.33 0.00 -6.50
CA LEU A 46 1.23 -0.97 -6.56
C LEU A 46 -0.11 -0.35 -6.15
N GLY A 47 -0.12 0.58 -5.20
CA GLY A 47 -1.30 1.36 -4.84
C GLY A 47 -1.82 2.17 -6.02
N PHE A 48 -0.95 2.86 -6.76
CA PHE A 48 -1.32 3.60 -7.97
C PHE A 48 -1.87 2.69 -9.07
N LEU A 49 -1.19 1.57 -9.37
CA LEU A 49 -1.65 0.60 -10.36
C LEU A 49 -2.98 -0.04 -9.97
N GLY A 50 -3.16 -0.36 -8.69
CA GLY A 50 -4.42 -0.87 -8.14
C GLY A 50 -5.55 0.16 -8.25
N TYR A 51 -5.26 1.43 -8.00
CA TYR A 51 -6.23 2.50 -8.17
C TYR A 51 -6.65 2.65 -9.65
N GLN A 52 -5.68 2.66 -10.56
CA GLN A 52 -5.94 2.73 -12.00
C GLN A 52 -6.76 1.52 -12.50
N ALA A 53 -6.44 0.31 -12.03
CA ALA A 53 -7.19 -0.90 -12.36
C ALA A 53 -8.67 -0.84 -11.91
N ASN A 54 -8.94 -0.21 -10.76
CA ASN A 54 -10.32 0.03 -10.30
C ASN A 54 -11.00 1.13 -11.12
N GLN A 55 -10.28 2.15 -11.59
CA GLN A 55 -10.88 3.18 -12.45
C GLN A 55 -11.27 2.64 -13.82
N ASN A 56 -10.43 1.78 -14.41
CA ASN A 56 -10.67 1.18 -15.72
C ASN A 56 -11.76 0.11 -15.69
N ASN A 57 -11.89 -0.62 -14.57
CA ASN A 57 -12.96 -1.59 -14.38
C ASN A 57 -13.49 -1.50 -12.93
N PRO A 58 -14.68 -0.91 -12.70
CA PRO A 58 -15.27 -0.77 -11.38
C PRO A 58 -15.52 -2.10 -10.64
N ASP A 59 -15.65 -3.22 -11.37
CA ASP A 59 -15.80 -4.56 -10.79
C ASP A 59 -14.54 -5.01 -10.06
N ASN A 60 -13.39 -4.43 -10.40
CA ASN A 60 -12.13 -4.58 -9.67
C ASN A 60 -12.14 -3.65 -8.45
N LYS A 61 -13.03 -3.93 -7.49
CA LYS A 61 -13.08 -3.26 -6.17
C LYS A 61 -11.68 -3.24 -5.55
N GLY A 62 -11.42 -2.24 -4.69
CA GLY A 62 -10.11 -2.10 -4.05
C GLY A 62 -9.62 -0.67 -3.86
N LYS A 63 -10.40 0.36 -4.22
CA LYS A 63 -10.01 1.78 -4.02
C LYS A 63 -9.49 2.08 -2.62
N GLY A 64 -10.13 1.57 -1.57
CA GLY A 64 -9.70 1.79 -0.18
C GLY A 64 -8.31 1.21 0.11
N HIS A 65 -8.04 -0.01 -0.36
CA HIS A 65 -6.72 -0.64 -0.21
C HIS A 65 -5.65 0.06 -1.04
N ALA A 66 -5.98 0.47 -2.26
CA ALA A 66 -5.09 1.22 -3.13
C ALA A 66 -4.71 2.59 -2.54
N LEU A 67 -5.69 3.32 -1.99
CA LEU A 67 -5.47 4.60 -1.34
C LEU A 67 -4.66 4.45 -0.05
N PHE A 68 -4.99 3.45 0.78
CA PHE A 68 -4.21 3.14 1.98
C PHE A 68 -2.76 2.82 1.63
N ALA A 69 -2.53 2.00 0.61
CA ALA A 69 -1.18 1.65 0.16
C ALA A 69 -0.38 2.88 -0.27
N MET A 70 -1.00 3.80 -1.01
CA MET A 70 -0.37 5.02 -1.50
C MET A 70 -0.03 6.01 -0.38
N ILE A 71 -0.98 6.29 0.53
CA ILE A 71 -0.78 7.23 1.64
C ILE A 71 0.24 6.68 2.63
N THR A 72 0.02 5.45 3.11
CA THR A 72 0.90 4.82 4.11
C THR A 72 2.28 4.58 3.54
N GLY A 73 2.40 4.11 2.28
CA GLY A 73 3.68 3.97 1.60
C GLY A 73 4.43 5.31 1.46
N GLY A 74 3.71 6.39 1.13
CA GLY A 74 4.29 7.74 1.05
C GLY A 74 4.86 8.22 2.40
N ILE A 75 4.07 8.12 3.46
CA ILE A 75 4.49 8.49 4.82
C ILE A 75 5.68 7.64 5.26
N MET A 76 5.63 6.32 5.09
CA MET A 76 6.72 5.44 5.50
C MET A 76 7.98 5.69 4.69
N THR A 77 7.88 5.97 3.38
CA THR A 77 9.06 6.33 2.57
C THR A 77 9.77 7.56 3.14
N PHE A 78 9.00 8.60 3.48
CA PHE A 78 9.55 9.82 4.06
C PHE A 78 10.19 9.56 5.45
N LEU A 79 9.51 8.81 6.32
CA LEU A 79 10.03 8.48 7.66
C LEU A 79 11.32 7.65 7.59
N HIS A 80 11.41 6.68 6.68
CA HIS A 80 12.64 5.90 6.50
C HIS A 80 13.80 6.76 6.01
N LEU A 81 13.57 7.65 5.02
CA LEU A 81 14.60 8.56 4.54
C LEU A 81 15.07 9.52 5.62
N ALA A 82 14.14 10.12 6.38
CA ALA A 82 14.47 10.99 7.50
C ALA A 82 15.27 10.24 8.59
N GLY A 83 14.86 9.01 8.93
CA GLY A 83 15.57 8.15 9.87
C GLY A 83 16.98 7.78 9.41
N LEU A 84 17.17 7.49 8.13
CA LEU A 84 18.50 7.21 7.55
C LEU A 84 19.42 8.44 7.62
N ILE A 85 18.91 9.62 7.24
CA ILE A 85 19.68 10.88 7.31
C ILE A 85 20.06 11.18 8.76
N TRP A 86 19.13 11.05 9.69
CA TRP A 86 19.37 11.27 11.11
C TRP A 86 20.44 10.31 11.66
N MET A 87 20.33 9.02 11.35
CA MET A 87 21.33 8.02 11.74
C MET A 87 22.71 8.34 11.16
N PHE A 88 22.77 8.76 9.89
CA PHE A 88 24.02 9.15 9.25
C PHE A 88 24.67 10.35 9.96
N MET A 89 23.90 11.39 10.27
CA MET A 89 24.39 12.56 11.01
C MET A 89 24.96 12.17 12.38
N LEU A 90 24.28 11.30 13.13
CA LEU A 90 24.75 10.79 14.42
C LEU A 90 26.06 10.02 14.33
N MET A 91 26.29 9.30 13.23
CA MET A 91 27.54 8.55 13.02
C MET A 91 28.73 9.45 12.66
N THR A 92 28.47 10.66 12.16
CA THR A 92 29.48 11.61 11.70
C THR A 92 29.78 12.75 12.68
N ALA A 93 29.01 12.85 13.78
CA ALA A 93 29.17 13.84 14.84
C ALA A 93 30.05 13.31 15.98
#